data_AF-A0A0Q0VJM3-F1
#
_entry.id   AF-A0A0Q0VJM3-F1
#
_cell.length_a   1.000
_cell.length_b   1.000
_cell.length_c   1.000
_cell.angle_alpha   90.00
_cell.angle_beta   90.00
_cell.angle_gamma   90.00
#
_symmetry.space_group_name_H-M   'P 1'
#
loop_
_entity.id
_entity.type
_entity.pdbx_description
1 polymer ?
#
loop_
_entity_poly.entity_id
_entity_poly.type
_entity_poly.pdbx_seq_one_letter_code
_entity_poly.pdbx_strand_id
1 'polypeptide(L)'
;MKNIIQVLVLLGMMMSCTPKENNENVRAELMKFHDQLMMDNEAIIGNQMKLDTLLKDLKGLKVKYPAIDTVKEKANINEMLKRLTQVEDKMNDWMHNFNADFKDPSPEATLQYFKAEREKIAAIANAYQQEINSSNAYLNQKK
;
A
#
# COMPACT_ATOMS: atom_id res chain seq x y z
N MET A 1 -36.10 30.51 -52.45
CA MET A 1 -34.71 30.76 -52.88
C MET A 1 -34.17 31.97 -52.14
N LYS A 2 -33.48 31.79 -51.00
CA LYS A 2 -32.62 32.82 -50.41
C LYS A 2 -31.75 32.19 -49.30
N ASN A 3 -30.44 32.27 -49.50
CA ASN A 3 -29.35 32.31 -48.51
C ASN A 3 -28.88 31.01 -47.85
N ILE A 4 -27.93 30.39 -48.55
CA ILE A 4 -26.83 29.59 -48.01
C ILE A 4 -25.83 30.57 -47.36
N ILE A 5 -25.63 30.49 -46.04
CA ILE A 5 -24.41 31.02 -45.39
C ILE A 5 -23.91 30.01 -44.35
N GLN A 6 -22.94 29.23 -44.83
CA GLN A 6 -21.83 28.56 -44.15
C GLN A 6 -21.67 28.84 -42.65
N VAL A 7 -21.90 27.81 -41.84
CA VAL A 7 -21.31 27.72 -40.49
C VAL A 7 -20.03 26.92 -40.61
N LEU A 8 -18.90 27.63 -40.58
CA LEU A 8 -17.56 27.05 -40.51
C LEU A 8 -17.43 26.28 -39.18
N VAL A 9 -17.35 24.97 -39.27
CA VAL A 9 -16.92 24.07 -38.21
C VAL A 9 -15.41 24.29 -38.01
N LEU A 10 -15.06 25.14 -37.05
CA LEU A 10 -13.71 25.27 -36.51
C LEU A 10 -13.68 24.61 -35.12
N LEU A 11 -13.73 23.28 -35.12
CA LEU A 11 -13.42 22.47 -33.95
C LEU A 11 -12.19 21.63 -34.26
N GLY A 12 -11.06 22.32 -34.43
CA GLY A 12 -9.75 21.73 -34.68
C GLY A 12 -9.02 21.46 -33.37
N MET A 13 -9.18 20.24 -32.86
CA MET A 13 -8.17 19.45 -32.14
C MET A 13 -7.28 20.22 -31.15
N MET A 14 -7.75 20.35 -29.90
CA MET A 14 -6.81 20.35 -28.79
C MET A 14 -6.13 18.98 -28.79
N MET A 15 -4.94 18.90 -29.38
CA MET A 15 -4.01 17.80 -29.17
C MET A 15 -3.74 17.72 -27.67
N SER A 16 -4.42 16.81 -26.97
CA SER A 16 -4.02 16.38 -25.63
C SER A 16 -2.70 15.63 -25.77
N CYS A 17 -1.59 16.35 -25.85
CA CYS A 17 -0.28 15.82 -25.60
C CYS A 17 -0.17 15.60 -24.07
N THR A 18 -0.92 14.62 -23.55
CA THR A 18 -0.54 14.03 -22.26
C THR A 18 0.84 13.42 -22.48
N PRO A 19 1.85 13.76 -21.67
CA PRO A 19 3.16 13.11 -21.78
C PRO A 19 2.91 11.60 -21.74
N LYS A 20 3.29 10.89 -22.81
CA LYS A 20 3.21 9.43 -22.82
C LYS A 20 4.11 8.95 -21.69
N GLU A 21 3.50 8.37 -20.68
CA GLU A 21 4.18 7.74 -19.56
C GLU A 21 5.18 6.72 -20.11
N ASN A 22 6.46 6.88 -19.80
CA ASN A 22 7.52 6.01 -20.29
C ASN A 22 7.86 4.96 -19.24
N ASN A 23 8.51 3.87 -19.67
CA ASN A 23 8.83 2.74 -18.80
C ASN A 23 9.73 3.17 -17.61
N GLU A 24 10.70 4.05 -17.86
CA GLU A 24 11.64 4.54 -16.84
C GLU A 24 10.91 5.23 -15.67
N ASN A 25 9.96 6.11 -15.96
CA ASN A 25 9.21 6.82 -14.92
C ASN A 25 8.33 5.87 -14.09
N VAL A 26 7.64 4.93 -14.73
CA VAL A 26 6.80 3.94 -14.03
C VAL A 26 7.64 3.06 -13.12
N ARG A 27 8.79 2.60 -13.60
CA ARG A 27 9.72 1.79 -12.81
C ARG A 27 10.30 2.59 -11.64
N ALA A 28 10.67 3.85 -11.85
CA ALA A 28 11.16 4.71 -10.78
C ALA A 28 10.10 4.94 -9.69
N GLU A 29 8.84 5.12 -10.08
CA GLU A 29 7.73 5.26 -9.13
C GLU A 29 7.44 3.95 -8.38
N LEU A 30 7.46 2.82 -9.07
CA LEU A 30 7.37 1.49 -8.44
C LEU A 30 8.47 1.30 -7.39
N MET A 31 9.72 1.64 -7.70
CA MET A 31 10.82 1.53 -6.74
C MET A 31 10.66 2.46 -5.53
N LYS A 32 10.07 3.66 -5.71
CA LYS A 32 9.74 4.53 -4.56
C LYS A 32 8.76 3.86 -3.60
N PHE A 33 7.74 3.17 -4.12
CA PHE A 33 6.81 2.41 -3.29
C PHE A 33 7.51 1.24 -2.58
N HIS A 34 8.42 0.53 -3.28
CA HIS A 34 9.22 -0.54 -2.67
C HIS A 34 10.06 0.00 -1.50
N ASP A 35 10.81 1.08 -1.72
CA ASP A 35 11.69 1.64 -0.70
C ASP A 35 10.90 2.17 0.50
N GLN A 36 9.75 2.80 0.25
CA GLN A 36 8.83 3.20 1.32
C GLN A 36 8.30 1.99 2.10
N LEU A 37 7.89 0.93 1.42
CA LEU A 37 7.42 -0.30 2.05
C LEU A 37 8.48 -0.95 2.92
N MET A 38 9.75 -0.91 2.52
CA MET A 38 10.84 -1.45 3.34
C MET A 38 11.01 -0.68 4.66
N MET A 39 10.84 0.64 4.65
CA MET A 39 10.81 1.45 5.89
C MET A 39 9.56 1.16 6.72
N ASP A 40 8.39 1.08 6.08
CA ASP A 40 7.12 0.79 6.74
C ASP A 40 7.14 -0.63 7.36
N ASN A 41 7.89 -1.57 6.78
CA ASN A 41 8.10 -2.90 7.33
C ASN A 41 8.81 -2.89 8.68
N GLU A 42 9.77 -1.99 8.87
CA GLU A 42 10.41 -1.80 10.18
C GLU A 42 9.39 -1.36 11.24
N ALA A 43 8.46 -0.46 10.86
CA ALA A 43 7.40 -0.01 11.76
C ALA A 43 6.40 -1.14 12.09
N ILE A 44 6.03 -1.97 11.11
CA ILE A 44 5.18 -3.15 11.30
C ILE A 44 5.83 -4.11 12.30
N ILE A 45 7.09 -4.50 12.08
CA ILE A 45 7.86 -5.39 12.97
C ILE A 45 7.94 -4.79 14.38
N GLY A 46 8.26 -3.50 14.49
CA GLY A 46 8.33 -2.80 15.77
C GLY A 46 6.99 -2.82 16.52
N ASN A 47 5.87 -2.74 15.82
CA ASN A 47 4.54 -2.83 16.43
C ASN A 47 4.16 -4.25 16.80
N GLN A 48 4.50 -5.25 16.01
CA GLN A 48 4.35 -6.66 16.37
C GLN A 48 5.10 -6.99 17.66
N MET A 49 6.37 -6.57 17.78
CA MET A 49 7.16 -6.79 18.99
C MET A 49 6.51 -6.20 20.25
N LYS A 50 5.95 -4.99 20.14
CA LYS A 50 5.23 -4.35 21.27
C LYS A 50 3.95 -5.09 21.61
N LEU A 51 3.18 -5.49 20.60
CA LEU A 51 1.96 -6.27 20.77
C LEU A 51 2.25 -7.64 21.41
N ASP A 52 3.29 -8.34 20.98
CA ASP A 52 3.76 -9.59 21.58
C ASP A 52 4.17 -9.41 23.04
N THR A 53 4.82 -8.28 23.36
CA THR A 53 5.19 -7.96 24.74
C THR A 53 3.96 -7.77 25.61
N LEU A 54 2.95 -7.04 25.13
CA LEU A 54 1.67 -6.89 25.83
C LEU A 54 0.94 -8.22 26.01
N LEU A 55 0.98 -9.08 24.99
CA LEU A 55 0.36 -10.40 25.00
C LEU A 55 1.00 -11.33 26.05
N LYS A 56 2.31 -11.23 26.24
CA LYS A 56 3.06 -12.01 27.25
C LYS A 56 2.79 -11.53 28.67
N ASP A 57 2.44 -10.26 28.87
CA ASP A 57 2.19 -9.67 30.19
C ASP A 57 0.75 -9.12 30.37
N LEU A 58 -0.25 -9.94 30.05
CA LEU A 58 -1.66 -9.58 30.30
C LEU A 58 -1.97 -9.39 31.80
N LYS A 59 -1.21 -10.02 32.69
CA LYS A 59 -1.36 -9.84 34.14
C LYS A 59 -0.89 -8.44 34.56
N GLY A 60 0.29 -8.01 34.14
CA GLY A 60 0.76 -6.64 34.36
C GLY A 60 -0.17 -5.62 33.73
N LEU A 61 -0.72 -5.91 32.55
CA LEU A 61 -1.72 -5.06 31.92
C LEU A 61 -3.01 -4.94 32.76
N LYS A 62 -3.49 -6.03 33.38
CA LYS A 62 -4.64 -6.02 34.30
C LYS A 62 -4.35 -5.25 35.58
N VAL A 63 -3.12 -5.30 36.10
CA VAL A 63 -2.71 -4.51 37.26
C VAL A 63 -2.74 -3.02 36.92
N LYS A 64 -2.20 -2.62 35.77
CA LYS A 64 -2.20 -1.22 35.30
C LYS A 64 -3.60 -0.72 34.93
N TYR A 65 -4.43 -1.60 34.37
CA TYR A 65 -5.79 -1.32 33.93
C TYR A 65 -6.79 -2.29 34.57
N PRO A 66 -7.20 -2.09 35.84
CA PRO A 66 -8.03 -3.05 36.57
C PRO A 66 -9.38 -3.37 35.91
N ALA A 67 -9.93 -2.46 35.12
CA ALA A 67 -11.18 -2.66 34.38
C ALA A 67 -11.02 -3.46 33.07
N ILE A 68 -9.79 -3.76 32.63
CA ILE A 68 -9.57 -4.41 31.33
C ILE A 68 -10.08 -5.85 31.32
N ASP A 69 -10.79 -6.22 30.26
CA ASP A 69 -11.11 -7.61 29.97
C ASP A 69 -9.91 -8.24 29.26
N THR A 70 -9.15 -9.06 29.98
CA THR A 70 -7.92 -9.67 29.45
C THR A 70 -8.18 -10.73 28.39
N VAL A 71 -9.37 -11.34 28.37
CA VAL A 71 -9.76 -12.31 27.33
C VAL A 71 -10.02 -11.57 26.02
N LYS A 72 -10.82 -10.51 26.09
CA LYS A 72 -11.10 -9.65 24.92
C LYS A 72 -9.82 -8.97 24.41
N GLU A 73 -8.99 -8.48 25.31
CA GLU A 73 -7.72 -7.84 24.96
C GLU A 73 -6.78 -8.82 24.24
N LYS A 74 -6.65 -10.05 24.74
CA LYS A 74 -5.85 -11.11 24.10
C LYS A 74 -6.33 -11.38 22.67
N ALA A 75 -7.65 -11.50 22.47
CA ALA A 75 -8.22 -11.72 21.15
C ALA A 75 -7.92 -10.57 20.20
N ASN A 76 -8.09 -9.33 20.67
CA ASN A 76 -7.81 -8.13 19.89
C ASN A 76 -6.32 -8.04 19.48
N ILE A 77 -5.39 -8.28 20.40
CA ILE A 77 -3.95 -8.27 20.09
C ILE A 77 -3.61 -9.35 19.05
N ASN A 78 -4.11 -10.57 19.20
CA ASN A 78 -3.86 -11.64 18.24
C ASN A 78 -4.41 -11.32 16.85
N GLU A 79 -5.59 -10.68 16.78
CA GLU A 79 -6.16 -10.26 15.50
C GLU A 79 -5.27 -9.18 14.82
N MET A 80 -4.80 -8.21 15.59
CA MET A 80 -3.88 -7.19 15.08
C MET A 80 -2.57 -7.81 14.59
N LEU A 81 -1.95 -8.70 15.37
CA LEU A 81 -0.74 -9.43 14.96
C LEU A 81 -0.96 -10.17 13.64
N LYS A 82 -2.10 -10.85 13.50
CA LYS A 82 -2.46 -11.54 12.25
C LYS A 82 -2.55 -10.57 11.07
N ARG A 83 -3.20 -9.41 11.22
CA ARG A 83 -3.31 -8.43 10.12
C ARG A 83 -1.95 -7.83 9.74
N LEU A 84 -1.10 -7.56 10.73
CA LEU A 84 0.28 -7.10 10.50
C LEU A 84 1.08 -8.14 9.69
N THR A 85 1.02 -9.41 10.07
CA THR A 85 1.67 -10.49 9.30
C THR A 85 1.09 -10.63 7.89
N GLN A 86 -0.23 -10.48 7.72
CA GLN A 86 -0.86 -10.57 6.41
C GLN A 86 -0.41 -9.48 5.42
N VAL A 87 -0.06 -8.28 5.89
CA VAL A 87 0.48 -7.25 4.98
C VAL A 87 1.94 -7.54 4.61
N GLU A 88 2.73 -8.08 5.54
CA GLU A 88 4.09 -8.58 5.24
C GLU A 88 4.07 -9.69 4.19
N ASP A 89 3.17 -10.67 4.36
CA ASP A 89 3.02 -11.76 3.41
C ASP A 89 2.67 -11.24 2.00
N LYS A 90 1.81 -10.22 1.89
CA LYS A 90 1.49 -9.60 0.59
C LYS A 90 2.71 -8.96 -0.07
N MET A 91 3.56 -8.29 0.70
CA MET A 91 4.80 -7.71 0.17
C MET A 91 5.78 -8.81 -0.25
N ASN A 92 5.95 -9.84 0.57
CA ASN A 92 6.80 -10.99 0.24
C ASN A 92 6.32 -11.73 -1.01
N ASP A 93 5.01 -11.96 -1.11
CA ASP A 93 4.37 -12.57 -2.28
C ASP A 93 4.58 -11.71 -3.52
N TRP A 94 4.39 -10.39 -3.41
CA TRP A 94 4.64 -9.48 -4.52
C TRP A 94 6.12 -9.53 -4.95
N MET A 95 7.06 -9.42 -4.01
CA MET A 95 8.50 -9.50 -4.30
C MET A 95 8.90 -10.82 -4.96
N HIS A 96 8.30 -11.94 -4.53
CA HIS A 96 8.59 -13.26 -5.10
C HIS A 96 8.10 -13.38 -6.56
N ASN A 97 6.98 -12.74 -6.89
CA ASN A 97 6.37 -12.81 -8.22
C ASN A 97 6.82 -11.67 -9.15
N PHE A 98 7.41 -10.60 -8.62
CA PHE A 98 7.82 -9.44 -9.40
C PHE A 98 9.05 -9.75 -10.25
N ASN A 99 8.87 -9.69 -11.58
CA ASN A 99 9.96 -9.74 -12.54
C ASN A 99 10.46 -8.32 -12.89
N ALA A 100 11.57 -7.90 -12.29
CA ALA A 100 12.19 -6.60 -12.54
C ALA A 100 12.74 -6.47 -13.98
N ASP A 101 13.08 -7.57 -14.63
CA ASP A 101 13.68 -7.62 -15.96
C ASP A 101 12.68 -7.99 -17.05
N PHE A 102 11.37 -7.91 -16.75
CA PHE A 102 10.33 -8.18 -17.73
C PHE A 102 10.51 -7.32 -18.99
N LYS A 103 10.57 -8.00 -20.14
CA LYS A 103 10.68 -7.42 -21.47
C LYS A 103 9.80 -8.21 -22.42
N ASP A 104 8.98 -7.50 -23.16
CA ASP A 104 8.14 -8.05 -24.22
C ASP A 104 8.54 -7.41 -25.57
N PRO A 105 8.47 -8.14 -26.70
CA PRO A 105 8.68 -7.57 -28.02
C PRO A 105 7.80 -6.35 -28.33
N SER A 106 6.64 -6.22 -27.68
CA SER A 106 5.84 -4.99 -27.64
C SER A 106 6.30 -4.09 -26.49
N PRO A 107 6.82 -2.88 -26.78
CA PRO A 107 7.12 -1.87 -25.77
C PRO A 107 5.89 -1.49 -24.91
N GLU A 108 4.70 -1.51 -25.52
CA GLU A 108 3.44 -1.25 -24.83
C GLU A 108 3.12 -2.34 -23.80
N ALA A 109 3.31 -3.62 -24.13
CA ALA A 109 3.11 -4.72 -23.19
C ALA A 109 4.08 -4.63 -22.00
N THR A 110 5.34 -4.26 -22.26
CA THR A 110 6.32 -3.99 -21.19
C THR A 110 5.86 -2.86 -20.27
N LEU A 111 5.39 -1.74 -20.84
CA LEU A 111 4.87 -0.61 -20.07
C LEU A 111 3.63 -1.01 -19.24
N GLN A 112 2.69 -1.77 -19.81
CA GLN A 112 1.49 -2.21 -19.12
C GLN A 112 1.80 -3.12 -17.93
N TYR A 113 2.79 -4.01 -18.07
CA TYR A 113 3.26 -4.84 -16.96
C TYR A 113 3.73 -3.97 -15.78
N PHE A 114 4.63 -3.01 -16.00
CA PHE A 114 5.12 -2.15 -14.91
C PHE A 114 4.05 -1.25 -14.32
N LYS A 115 3.06 -0.82 -15.11
CA LYS A 115 1.91 -0.08 -14.59
C LYS A 115 1.06 -0.93 -13.64
N ALA A 116 0.77 -2.17 -14.02
CA ALA A 116 0.04 -3.11 -13.18
C ALA A 116 0.82 -3.42 -11.89
N GLU A 117 2.14 -3.61 -11.98
CA GLU A 117 2.97 -3.82 -10.79
C GLU A 117 3.02 -2.58 -9.88
N ARG A 118 3.09 -1.38 -10.46
CA ARG A 118 2.99 -0.12 -9.69
C ARG A 118 1.68 -0.02 -8.92
N GLU A 119 0.55 -0.37 -9.56
CA GLU A 119 -0.76 -0.36 -8.89
C GLU A 119 -0.84 -1.38 -7.74
N LYS A 120 -0.29 -2.58 -7.94
CA LYS A 120 -0.22 -3.62 -6.90
C LYS A 120 0.60 -3.12 -5.70
N ILE A 121 1.80 -2.62 -5.92
CA ILE A 121 2.67 -2.18 -4.82
C ILE A 121 2.11 -0.94 -4.11
N ALA A 122 1.45 -0.02 -4.83
CA ALA A 122 0.77 1.11 -4.22
C ALA A 122 -0.40 0.66 -3.32
N ALA A 123 -1.14 -0.38 -3.71
CA ALA A 123 -2.18 -0.96 -2.86
C ALA A 123 -1.61 -1.62 -1.60
N ILE A 124 -0.46 -2.29 -1.71
CA ILE A 124 0.26 -2.87 -0.56
C ILE A 124 0.74 -1.74 0.37
N ALA A 125 1.33 -0.66 -0.16
CA ALA A 125 1.75 0.51 0.61
C ALA A 125 0.59 1.13 1.41
N ASN A 126 -0.58 1.28 0.79
CA ASN A 126 -1.76 1.77 1.49
C ASN A 126 -2.20 0.83 2.63
N ALA A 127 -2.14 -0.49 2.41
CA ALA A 127 -2.49 -1.47 3.44
C ALA A 127 -1.50 -1.44 4.63
N TYR A 128 -0.21 -1.31 4.35
CA TYR A 128 0.81 -1.10 5.38
C TYR A 128 0.48 0.10 6.24
N GLN A 129 0.20 1.25 5.61
CA GLN A 129 -0.07 2.45 6.39
C GLN A 129 -1.35 2.35 7.23
N GLN A 130 -2.38 1.66 6.73
CA GLN A 130 -3.60 1.41 7.50
C GLN A 130 -3.28 0.60 8.77
N GLU A 131 -2.51 -0.48 8.64
CA GLU A 131 -2.18 -1.33 9.79
C GLU A 131 -1.16 -0.66 10.74
N ILE A 132 -0.20 0.11 10.24
CA ILE A 132 0.69 0.93 11.08
C ILE A 132 -0.13 1.95 11.89
N ASN A 133 -1.04 2.68 11.25
CA ASN A 133 -1.88 3.65 11.94
C ASN A 133 -2.79 2.98 12.97
N SER A 134 -3.44 1.87 12.61
CA SER A 134 -4.29 1.11 13.53
C SER A 134 -3.52 0.58 14.73
N SER A 135 -2.32 0.03 14.51
CA SER A 135 -1.49 -0.53 15.57
C SER A 135 -0.87 0.54 16.46
N ASN A 136 -0.41 1.65 15.89
CA ASN A 136 0.05 2.80 16.65
C ASN A 136 -1.07 3.40 17.51
N ALA A 137 -2.27 3.58 16.94
CA ALA A 137 -3.41 4.13 17.68
C ALA A 137 -3.77 3.26 18.90
N TYR A 138 -3.76 1.94 18.73
CA TYR A 138 -3.96 1.00 19.83
C TYR A 138 -2.83 1.07 20.87
N LEU A 139 -1.57 0.96 20.44
CA LEU A 139 -0.42 0.96 21.34
C LEU A 139 -0.31 2.26 22.14
N ASN A 140 -0.68 3.40 21.55
CA ASN A 140 -0.72 4.69 22.24
C ASN A 140 -1.73 4.73 23.39
N GLN A 141 -2.83 3.97 23.31
CA GLN A 141 -3.82 3.85 24.39
C GLN A 141 -3.33 2.94 25.53
N LYS A 142 -2.25 2.18 25.31
CA LYS A 142 -1.70 1.20 26.25
C LYS A 142 -0.33 1.60 26.82
N LYS A 143 0.15 2.80 26.48
CA LYS A 143 1.33 3.45 27.09
C LYS A 143 1.13 3.69 28.58
#